data_AF-A0A0Q7QJN1-F1
#
_entry.id   AF-A0A0Q7QJN1-F1
#
_cell.length_a   1.000
_cell.length_b   1.000
_cell.length_c   1.000
_cell.angle_alpha   90.00
_cell.angle_beta   90.00
_cell.angle_gamma   90.00
#
_symmetry.space_group_name_H-M   'P 1'
#
loop_
_entity.id
_entity.type
_entity.pdbx_description
1 polymer ?
#
loop_
_entity_poly.entity_id
_entity_poly.type
_entity_poly.pdbx_seq_one_letter_code
_entity_poly.pdbx_strand_id
1 'polypeptide(L)'
;MIQGFKDFLLRGNIVDLAVAVVIGTAFTALVTAFTQSFINPLIGLVGGGGKTGGTFGIDGQVFTYGVFITAAITFVLTAAVVYFLVVVPLTRVNERRARGAEDEPAGPSEDVALLREIRDALRQRG
;
A
#
# COMPACT_ATOMS: atom_id res chain seq x y z
N MET A 1 22.86 -5.85 -24.79
CA MET A 1 21.86 -6.35 -23.81
C MET A 1 21.72 -5.44 -22.60
N ILE A 2 22.82 -5.02 -21.94
CA ILE A 2 22.78 -4.14 -20.75
C ILE A 2 22.14 -2.76 -21.07
N GLN A 3 22.37 -2.21 -22.26
CA GLN A 3 21.81 -0.93 -22.69
C GLN A 3 20.28 -1.01 -22.87
N GLY A 4 19.78 -2.03 -23.57
CA GLY A 4 18.33 -2.28 -23.69
C GLY A 4 17.64 -2.63 -22.37
N PHE A 5 18.35 -3.21 -21.40
CA PHE A 5 17.85 -3.41 -20.04
C PHE A 5 17.73 -2.09 -19.26
N LYS A 6 18.73 -1.19 -19.37
CA LYS A 6 18.61 0.18 -18.83
C LYS A 6 17.45 0.94 -19.49
N ASP A 7 17.29 0.87 -20.80
CA ASP A 7 16.20 1.58 -21.51
C ASP A 7 14.81 1.02 -21.15
N PHE A 8 14.74 -0.27 -20.80
CA PHE A 8 13.53 -0.88 -20.26
C PHE A 8 13.24 -0.40 -18.84
N LEU A 9 14.23 -0.39 -17.95
CA LEU A 9 14.08 0.11 -16.58
C LEU A 9 13.77 1.60 -16.54
N LEU A 10 14.39 2.41 -17.39
CA LEU A 10 14.17 3.86 -17.46
C LEU A 10 12.79 4.24 -18.00
N ARG A 11 11.98 3.26 -18.44
CA ARG A 11 10.56 3.46 -18.72
C ARG A 11 9.85 3.66 -17.38
N GLY A 12 9.76 4.92 -16.92
CA GLY A 12 9.43 5.33 -15.54
C GLY A 12 8.29 4.57 -14.84
N ASN A 13 7.25 4.18 -15.57
CA ASN A 13 6.15 3.35 -15.05
C ASN A 13 6.59 2.00 -14.43
N ILE A 14 7.71 1.42 -14.87
CA ILE A 14 8.19 0.11 -14.40
C ILE A 14 8.94 0.22 -13.08
N VAL A 15 9.73 1.30 -12.89
CA VAL A 15 10.47 1.52 -11.64
C VAL A 15 9.50 1.77 -10.50
N ASP A 16 8.53 2.65 -10.69
CA ASP A 16 7.54 3.00 -9.67
C ASP A 16 6.71 1.78 -9.26
N LEU A 17 6.31 0.96 -10.25
CA LEU A 17 5.60 -0.30 -9.99
C LEU A 17 6.48 -1.29 -9.23
N ALA A 18 7.74 -1.47 -9.63
CA ALA A 18 8.67 -2.37 -8.95
C ALA A 18 8.90 -1.95 -7.49
N VAL A 19 9.10 -0.65 -7.25
CA VAL A 19 9.26 -0.09 -5.90
C VAL A 19 8.00 -0.32 -5.06
N ALA A 20 6.80 -0.08 -5.62
CA ALA A 20 5.54 -0.32 -4.92
C ALA A 20 5.38 -1.78 -4.46
N VAL A 21 5.71 -2.75 -5.33
CA VAL A 21 5.62 -4.18 -5.00
C VAL A 21 6.63 -4.57 -3.91
N VAL A 22 7.88 -4.12 -4.04
CA VAL A 22 8.94 -4.44 -3.06
C VAL A 22 8.61 -3.85 -1.68
N ILE A 23 8.15 -2.60 -1.62
CA ILE A 23 7.76 -1.97 -0.34
C ILE A 23 6.54 -2.66 0.25
N GLY A 24 5.52 -2.98 -0.56
CA GLY A 24 4.31 -3.64 -0.09
C GLY A 24 4.58 -5.02 0.52
N THR A 25 5.43 -5.82 -0.12
CA THR A 25 5.82 -7.14 0.38
C THR A 25 6.68 -7.06 1.64
N ALA A 26 7.69 -6.18 1.68
CA ALA A 26 8.53 -5.98 2.85
C ALA A 26 7.72 -5.51 4.07
N PHE A 27 6.78 -4.58 3.85
CA PHE A 27 5.91 -4.08 4.91
C PHE A 27 4.98 -5.17 5.46
N THR A 28 4.34 -5.95 4.58
CA THR A 28 3.48 -7.08 4.99
C THR A 28 4.28 -8.11 5.80
N ALA A 29 5.52 -8.40 5.40
CA ALA A 29 6.40 -9.29 6.14
C ALA A 29 6.70 -8.76 7.55
N LEU A 30 6.93 -7.45 7.71
CA LEU A 30 7.16 -6.83 9.02
C LEU A 30 5.96 -6.99 9.96
N VAL A 31 4.74 -6.69 9.47
CA VAL A 31 3.53 -6.81 10.30
C VAL A 31 3.23 -8.28 10.63
N THR A 32 3.49 -9.18 9.68
CA THR A 32 3.35 -10.62 9.90
C THR A 32 4.32 -11.10 10.99
N ALA A 33 5.59 -10.69 10.92
CA ALA A 33 6.59 -11.03 11.93
C ALA A 33 6.19 -10.48 13.31
N PHE A 34 5.72 -9.25 13.39
CA PHE A 34 5.20 -8.68 14.64
C PHE A 34 4.04 -9.52 15.20
N THR A 35 3.07 -9.88 14.36
CA THR A 35 1.90 -10.63 14.82
C THR A 35 2.31 -12.03 15.28
N GLN A 36 3.19 -12.70 14.53
CA GLN A 36 3.72 -14.01 14.92
C GLN A 36 4.55 -13.98 16.20
N SER A 37 5.36 -12.95 16.41
CA SER A 37 6.25 -12.84 17.57
C SER A 37 5.53 -12.39 18.84
N PHE A 38 4.50 -11.55 18.72
CA PHE A 38 3.85 -10.93 19.89
C PHE A 38 2.40 -11.35 20.09
N ILE A 39 1.61 -11.42 19.02
CA ILE A 39 0.17 -11.70 19.13
C ILE A 39 -0.10 -13.20 19.21
N ASN A 40 0.57 -14.04 18.41
CA ASN A 40 0.36 -15.50 18.47
C ASN A 40 0.63 -16.08 19.86
N PRO A 41 1.71 -15.70 20.58
CA PRO A 41 1.92 -16.19 21.95
C PRO A 41 0.82 -15.76 22.92
N LEU A 42 0.28 -14.54 22.77
CA LEU A 42 -0.81 -14.04 23.61
C LEU A 42 -2.11 -14.82 23.36
N ILE A 43 -2.45 -15.08 22.08
CA ILE A 43 -3.60 -15.93 21.74
C ILE A 43 -3.35 -17.36 22.23
N GLY A 44 -2.13 -17.87 22.08
CA GLY A 44 -1.70 -19.18 22.58
C GLY A 44 -1.92 -19.33 24.08
N LEU A 45 -1.65 -18.27 24.86
CA LEU A 45 -1.84 -18.24 26.31
C LEU A 45 -3.33 -18.28 26.69
N VAL A 46 -4.17 -17.52 25.99
CA VAL A 46 -5.61 -17.41 26.30
C VAL A 46 -6.42 -18.58 25.75
N GLY A 47 -6.04 -19.12 24.59
CA GLY A 47 -6.79 -20.15 23.85
C GLY A 47 -6.57 -21.60 24.31
N GLY A 48 -5.96 -21.83 25.47
CA GLY A 48 -5.81 -23.17 26.04
C GLY A 48 -4.43 -23.81 25.90
N GLY A 49 -3.38 -23.02 25.60
CA GLY A 49 -1.99 -23.47 25.65
C GLY A 49 -1.56 -24.27 24.42
N GLY A 50 -0.78 -23.64 23.54
CA GLY A 50 -0.17 -24.30 22.38
C GLY A 50 0.09 -23.35 21.22
N LYS A 51 0.87 -23.79 20.22
CA LYS A 51 1.23 -22.99 19.04
C LYS A 51 0.02 -22.58 18.18
N THR A 52 -1.14 -23.22 18.38
CA THR A 52 -2.34 -23.05 17.56
C THR A 52 -3.42 -22.18 18.19
N GLY A 53 -3.28 -21.78 19.47
CA GLY A 53 -4.26 -20.89 20.12
C GLY A 53 -5.63 -21.51 20.37
N GLY A 54 -5.70 -22.84 20.50
CA GLY A 54 -6.91 -23.59 20.77
C GLY A 54 -7.39 -24.43 19.59
N THR A 55 -7.96 -25.58 19.93
CA THR A 55 -8.55 -26.52 18.97
C THR A 55 -9.94 -26.95 19.43
N PHE A 56 -10.82 -27.27 18.48
CA PHE A 56 -12.07 -27.99 18.77
C PHE A 56 -12.24 -29.15 17.79
N GLY A 57 -12.85 -30.24 18.25
CA GLY A 57 -13.06 -31.45 17.46
C GLY A 57 -14.53 -31.67 17.16
N ILE A 58 -14.88 -31.92 15.90
CA ILE A 58 -16.22 -32.40 15.50
C ILE A 58 -16.01 -33.63 14.61
N ASP A 59 -16.61 -34.75 14.98
CA ASP A 59 -16.60 -36.00 14.19
C ASP A 59 -15.20 -36.46 13.76
N GLY A 60 -14.23 -36.39 14.70
CA GLY A 60 -12.83 -36.77 14.45
C GLY A 60 -11.99 -35.74 13.69
N GLN A 61 -12.56 -34.63 13.23
CA GLN A 61 -11.83 -33.54 12.58
C GLN A 61 -11.42 -32.46 13.59
N VAL A 62 -10.15 -32.06 13.54
CA VAL A 62 -9.56 -31.04 14.43
C VAL A 62 -9.54 -29.68 13.75
N PHE A 63 -10.29 -28.73 14.29
CA PHE A 63 -10.31 -27.34 13.83
C PHE A 63 -9.42 -26.46 14.70
N THR A 64 -8.43 -25.80 14.09
CA THR A 64 -7.47 -24.90 14.75
C THR A 64 -7.93 -23.44 14.64
N TYR A 65 -8.98 -23.09 15.37
CA TYR A 65 -9.59 -21.75 15.28
C TYR A 65 -8.64 -20.61 15.73
N GLY A 66 -7.68 -20.89 16.63
CA GLY A 66 -6.72 -19.86 17.07
C GLY A 66 -5.79 -19.36 15.95
N VAL A 67 -5.51 -20.19 14.93
CA VAL A 67 -4.78 -19.76 13.71
C VAL A 67 -5.60 -18.79 12.88
N PHE A 68 -6.91 -19.02 12.78
CA PHE A 68 -7.80 -18.10 12.09
C PHE A 68 -7.93 -16.75 12.81
N ILE A 69 -8.10 -16.78 14.14
CA ILE A 69 -8.14 -15.55 14.97
C ILE A 69 -6.84 -14.77 14.81
N THR A 70 -5.71 -15.46 14.88
CA THR A 70 -4.40 -14.88 14.61
C THR A 70 -4.37 -14.16 13.27
N ALA A 71 -4.76 -14.83 12.18
CA ALA A 71 -4.75 -14.26 10.84
C ALA A 71 -5.69 -13.04 10.71
N ALA A 72 -6.87 -13.11 11.32
CA ALA A 72 -7.81 -11.99 11.35
C ALA A 72 -7.21 -10.77 12.08
N ILE A 73 -6.53 -10.98 13.21
CA ILE A 73 -5.85 -9.90 13.93
C ILE A 73 -4.67 -9.35 13.11
N THR A 74 -3.84 -10.20 12.49
CA THR A 74 -2.77 -9.75 11.58
C THR A 74 -3.33 -8.84 10.49
N PHE A 75 -4.45 -9.24 9.88
CA PHE A 75 -5.08 -8.48 8.80
C PHE A 75 -5.57 -7.11 9.29
N VAL A 76 -6.29 -7.07 10.41
CA VAL A 76 -6.79 -5.80 10.98
C VAL A 76 -5.64 -4.89 11.38
N LEU A 77 -4.58 -5.42 12.01
CA LEU A 77 -3.40 -4.64 12.37
C LEU A 77 -2.68 -4.11 11.12
N THR A 78 -2.50 -4.93 10.09
CA THR A 78 -1.87 -4.50 8.83
C THR A 78 -2.68 -3.37 8.20
N ALA A 79 -4.00 -3.54 8.09
CA ALA A 79 -4.89 -2.51 7.54
C ALA A 79 -4.83 -1.22 8.37
N ALA A 80 -4.83 -1.32 9.71
CA ALA A 80 -4.75 -0.17 10.59
C ALA A 80 -3.42 0.58 10.42
N VAL A 81 -2.29 -0.12 10.39
CA VAL A 81 -0.97 0.53 10.24
C VAL A 81 -0.83 1.16 8.86
N VAL A 82 -1.26 0.49 7.78
CA VAL A 82 -1.27 1.08 6.43
C VAL A 82 -2.15 2.32 6.39
N TYR A 83 -3.34 2.25 6.99
CA TYR A 83 -4.25 3.39 7.04
C TYR A 83 -3.63 4.58 7.78
N PHE A 84 -3.11 4.36 8.99
CA PHE A 84 -2.56 5.45 9.81
C PHE A 84 -1.22 6.00 9.32
N LEU A 85 -0.31 5.16 8.81
CA LEU A 85 1.03 5.58 8.38
C LEU A 85 1.11 6.00 6.92
N VAL A 86 0.21 5.53 6.06
CA VAL A 86 0.27 5.80 4.61
C VAL A 86 -0.92 6.64 4.19
N VAL A 87 -2.15 6.15 4.42
CA VAL A 87 -3.37 6.82 3.93
C VAL A 87 -3.58 8.17 4.60
N VAL A 88 -3.60 8.22 5.94
CA VAL A 88 -3.82 9.44 6.70
C VAL A 88 -2.83 10.58 6.36
N PRO A 89 -1.50 10.37 6.33
CA PRO A 89 -0.57 11.43 5.94
C PRO A 89 -0.69 11.81 4.47
N LEU A 90 -0.91 10.85 3.55
CA LEU A 90 -1.13 11.16 2.14
C LEU A 90 -2.40 12.00 1.97
N THR A 91 -3.50 11.65 2.62
CA THR A 91 -4.73 12.45 2.62
C THR A 91 -4.48 13.84 3.19
N ARG A 92 -3.76 13.97 4.31
CA ARG A 92 -3.40 15.28 4.88
C ARG A 92 -2.53 16.13 3.97
N VAL A 93 -1.54 15.54 3.31
CA VAL A 93 -0.66 16.27 2.37
C VAL A 93 -1.46 16.67 1.13
N ASN A 94 -2.31 15.79 0.61
CA ASN A 94 -3.17 16.09 -0.53
C ASN A 94 -4.17 17.20 -0.20
N GLU A 95 -4.76 17.21 0.99
CA GLU A 95 -5.62 18.30 1.44
C GLU A 95 -4.86 19.62 1.59
N ARG A 96 -3.61 19.59 2.06
CA ARG A 96 -2.77 20.80 2.16
C ARG A 96 -2.35 21.32 0.79
N ARG A 97 -2.05 20.42 -0.15
CA ARG A 97 -1.81 20.77 -1.55
C ARG A 97 -3.08 21.31 -2.21
N ALA A 98 -4.24 20.72 -1.96
CA ALA A 98 -5.52 21.20 -2.48
C ALA A 98 -5.92 22.57 -1.91
N ARG A 99 -5.58 22.87 -0.65
CA ARG A 99 -5.81 24.19 -0.02
C ARG A 99 -4.75 25.25 -0.39
N GLY A 100 -3.56 24.83 -0.82
CA GLY A 100 -2.52 25.73 -1.36
C GLY A 100 -2.56 25.88 -2.88
N ALA A 101 -3.34 25.05 -3.58
CA ALA A 101 -3.49 25.05 -5.03
C ALA A 101 -4.64 25.94 -5.54
N GLU A 102 -4.97 27.02 -4.82
CA GLU A 102 -5.59 28.17 -5.49
C GLU A 102 -4.57 29.03 -6.26
N ASP A 103 -3.25 28.82 -6.11
CA ASP A 103 -2.23 29.59 -6.85
C ASP A 103 -0.98 28.82 -7.31
N GLU A 104 -1.04 27.48 -7.39
CA GLU A 104 -0.05 26.76 -8.18
C GLU A 104 -0.80 25.83 -9.13
N PRO A 105 -1.03 26.26 -10.39
CA PRO A 105 -1.32 25.27 -11.40
C PRO A 105 -0.12 24.32 -11.31
N ALA A 106 -0.38 23.01 -11.15
CA ALA A 106 0.53 22.04 -11.75
C ALA A 106 0.76 22.60 -13.15
N GLY A 107 1.96 23.16 -13.39
CA GLY A 107 2.25 23.89 -14.62
C GLY A 107 1.71 23.00 -15.73
N PRO A 108 0.81 23.52 -16.58
CA PRO A 108 0.07 22.67 -17.50
C PRO A 108 1.07 21.71 -18.12
N SER A 109 0.78 20.39 -18.11
CA SER A 109 1.68 19.42 -18.74
C SER A 109 2.13 20.00 -20.09
N GLU A 110 3.36 19.75 -20.55
CA GLU A 110 3.83 20.40 -21.78
C GLU A 110 2.80 20.30 -22.91
N ASP A 111 2.05 19.20 -22.97
CA ASP A 111 0.86 19.02 -23.81
C ASP A 111 -0.24 20.07 -23.57
N VAL A 112 -0.68 20.31 -22.33
CA VAL A 112 -1.68 21.34 -22.00
C VAL A 112 -1.14 22.75 -22.26
N ALA A 113 0.16 23.00 -22.10
CA ALA A 113 0.80 24.26 -22.45
C ALA A 113 0.80 24.48 -23.98
N LEU A 114 1.25 23.47 -24.73
CA LEU A 114 1.22 23.41 -26.20
C LEU A 114 -0.22 23.56 -26.73
N LEU A 115 -1.19 22.89 -26.12
CA LEU A 115 -2.59 23.00 -26.52
C LEU A 115 -3.16 24.40 -26.28
N ARG A 116 -2.71 25.11 -25.24
CA ARG A 116 -3.08 26.53 -25.03
C ARG A 116 -2.48 27.41 -26.11
N GLU A 117 -1.20 27.23 -26.43
CA GLU A 117 -0.53 27.96 -27.51
C GLU A 117 -1.19 27.70 -28.87
N ILE A 118 -1.53 26.44 -29.18
CA ILE A 118 -2.25 26.06 -30.40
C ILE A 118 -3.64 26.72 -30.44
N ARG A 119 -4.39 26.68 -29.33
CA ARG A 119 -5.70 27.33 -29.23
C ARG A 119 -5.58 28.84 -29.49
N ASP A 120 -4.58 29.49 -28.91
CA ASP A 120 -4.40 30.94 -29.02
C ASP A 120 -3.93 31.33 -30.42
N ALA A 121 -3.07 30.52 -31.07
CA ALA A 121 -2.69 30.67 -32.47
C ALA A 121 -3.86 30.47 -33.44
N LEU A 122 -4.78 29.53 -33.17
CA LEU A 122 -6.00 29.34 -33.96
C LEU A 122 -6.98 30.50 -33.79
N ARG A 123 -7.12 31.04 -32.57
CA ARG A 123 -7.95 32.22 -32.30
C ARG A 123 -7.46 33.49 -32.98
N GLN A 124 -6.15 33.63 -33.21
CA GLN A 124 -5.60 34.77 -33.97
C GLN A 124 -5.79 34.64 -35.48
N ARG A 125 -6.15 33.46 -35.99
CA ARG A 125 -6.23 33.15 -37.42
C ARG A 125 -7.67 33.11 -37.96
N GLY A 126 -8.68 33.22 -37.09
CA GLY A 126 -10.10 33.39 -37.43
C GLY A 126 -10.59 34.75 -36.99
#